data_AF-A0A2E5JG76-F1
#
_entry.id   AF-A0A2E5JG76-F1
#
_cell.length_a   1.000
_cell.length_b   1.000
_cell.length_c   1.000
_cell.angle_alpha   90.00
_cell.angle_beta   90.00
_cell.angle_gamma   90.00
#
_symmetry.space_group_name_H-M   'P 1'
#
loop_
_entity.id
_entity.type
_entity.pdbx_description
1 polymer ?
#
loop_
_entity_poly.entity_id
_entity_poly.type
_entity_poly.pdbx_seq_one_letter_code
_entity_poly.pdbx_strand_id
1 'polypeptide(L)'
;MFKVLLIALMLPFFAQVQADDSGKVTKREFKKAKMQDKKALRADLKAADTKKEKKKAKKKYKKERKQARKEVKQQRKAKVEAKKQDMMEDDSIVHE
;
A
#
# COMPACT_ATOMS: atom_id res chain seq x y z
N MET A 1 -15.64 -34.05 28.44
CA MET A 1 -15.09 -33.35 27.26
C MET A 1 -16.17 -32.52 26.57
N PHE A 2 -16.53 -31.35 27.13
CA PHE A 2 -17.56 -30.47 26.53
C PHE A 2 -17.48 -29.05 27.14
N LYS A 3 -16.29 -28.41 27.07
CA LYS A 3 -16.05 -27.05 27.59
C LYS A 3 -15.20 -26.17 26.68
N VAL A 4 -15.21 -26.45 25.37
CA VAL A 4 -14.55 -25.60 24.35
C VAL A 4 -15.55 -25.07 23.32
N LEU A 5 -16.82 -25.49 23.38
CA LEU A 5 -17.84 -25.14 22.39
C LEU A 5 -18.47 -23.74 22.59
N LEU A 6 -18.04 -22.98 23.61
CA LEU A 6 -18.65 -21.71 24.01
C LEU A 6 -17.77 -20.48 23.76
N ILE A 7 -16.61 -20.65 23.09
CA ILE A 7 -15.72 -19.53 22.72
C ILE A 7 -15.88 -19.15 21.22
N ALA A 8 -16.59 -19.96 20.42
CA ALA A 8 -16.73 -19.75 18.98
C ALA A 8 -17.92 -18.85 18.55
N LEU A 9 -18.79 -18.42 19.48
CA LEU A 9 -20.04 -17.68 19.17
C LEU A 9 -19.98 -16.18 19.44
N MET A 10 -18.85 -15.65 19.93
CA MET A 10 -18.69 -14.24 20.32
C MET A 10 -17.55 -13.51 19.57
N LEU A 11 -17.23 -13.94 18.34
CA LEU A 11 -16.23 -13.24 17.52
C LEU A 11 -16.62 -13.00 16.04
N PRO A 12 -17.87 -12.61 15.67
CA PRO A 12 -18.10 -12.00 14.36
C PRO A 12 -18.10 -10.46 14.40
N PHE A 13 -17.66 -9.80 15.49
CA PHE A 13 -17.64 -8.32 15.57
C PHE A 13 -16.25 -7.68 15.61
N PHE A 14 -15.17 -8.46 15.69
CA PHE A 14 -13.79 -7.95 15.60
C PHE A 14 -13.10 -8.25 14.26
N ALA A 15 -13.77 -8.95 13.35
CA ALA A 15 -13.18 -9.42 12.08
C ALA A 15 -13.42 -8.50 10.87
N GLN A 16 -13.89 -7.25 11.06
CA GLN A 16 -14.23 -6.35 9.94
C GLN A 16 -13.63 -4.93 10.07
N VAL A 17 -12.40 -4.80 10.57
CA VAL A 17 -11.57 -3.62 10.30
C VAL A 17 -10.34 -4.04 9.48
N GLN A 18 -10.55 -4.70 8.34
CA GLN A 18 -9.78 -4.34 7.16
C GLN A 18 -10.51 -3.16 6.53
N ALA A 19 -10.37 -2.00 7.16
CA ALA A 19 -10.65 -0.75 6.48
C ALA A 19 -9.75 -0.75 5.25
N ASP A 20 -10.38 -0.70 4.08
CA ASP A 20 -9.76 -0.40 2.82
C ASP A 20 -8.70 0.67 3.02
N ASP A 21 -7.44 0.31 2.80
CA ASP A 21 -6.27 1.20 2.79
C ASP A 21 -6.33 2.13 1.54
N SER A 22 -7.52 2.65 1.23
CA SER A 22 -7.81 3.74 0.30
C SER A 22 -7.36 5.10 0.87
N GLY A 23 -6.87 5.11 2.11
CA GLY A 23 -6.28 6.25 2.77
C GLY A 23 -5.13 6.82 1.95
N LYS A 24 -5.30 8.05 1.46
CA LYS A 24 -4.28 8.87 0.79
C LYS A 24 -2.88 8.56 1.34
N VAL A 25 -2.06 7.79 0.61
CA VAL A 25 -0.64 7.60 0.95
C VAL A 25 -0.01 8.98 1.08
N THR A 26 0.18 9.42 2.33
CA THR A 26 0.73 10.73 2.61
C THR A 26 2.19 10.75 2.18
N LYS A 27 2.74 11.92 1.86
CA LYS A 27 4.19 12.05 1.56
C LYS A 27 5.05 11.43 2.68
N ARG A 28 4.55 11.44 3.92
CA ARG A 28 5.19 10.89 5.12
C ARG A 28 5.18 9.37 5.12
N GLU A 29 4.05 8.74 4.82
CA GLU A 29 3.94 7.27 4.70
C GLU A 29 4.77 6.73 3.55
N PHE A 30 4.76 7.40 2.39
CA PHE A 30 5.62 7.01 1.27
C PHE A 30 7.12 7.10 1.62
N LYS A 31 7.51 8.12 2.38
CA LYS A 31 8.90 8.27 2.87
C LYS A 31 9.23 7.17 3.89
N LYS A 32 8.29 6.81 4.77
CA LYS A 32 8.44 5.73 5.76
C LYS A 32 8.59 4.36 5.08
N ALA A 33 7.71 4.03 4.13
CA ALA A 33 7.78 2.82 3.32
C ALA A 33 9.11 2.71 2.56
N LYS A 34 9.53 3.78 1.87
CA LYS A 34 10.83 3.83 1.17
C LYS A 34 12.02 3.56 2.09
N MET A 35 11.98 4.05 3.33
CA MET A 35 13.05 3.82 4.31
C MET A 35 13.03 2.39 4.84
N GLN A 36 11.84 1.82 5.07
CA GLN A 36 11.66 0.41 5.45
C GLN A 36 12.15 -0.52 4.35
N ASP A 37 11.78 -0.31 3.08
CA ASP A 37 12.24 -1.12 1.95
C ASP A 37 13.77 -1.08 1.80
N LYS A 38 14.37 0.09 2.04
CA LYS A 38 15.84 0.23 2.03
C LYS A 38 16.49 -0.48 3.22
N LYS A 39 15.85 -0.49 4.39
CA LYS A 39 16.32 -1.24 5.56
C LYS A 39 16.22 -2.74 5.32
N ALA A 40 15.11 -3.22 4.76
CA ALA A 40 14.92 -4.62 4.35
C ALA A 40 15.99 -5.03 3.33
N LEU A 41 16.22 -4.24 2.27
CA LEU A 41 17.30 -4.51 1.31
C LEU A 41 18.68 -4.60 1.97
N ARG A 42 18.98 -3.73 2.94
CA ARG A 42 20.25 -3.81 3.66
C ARG A 42 20.36 -5.08 4.50
N ALA A 43 19.28 -5.52 5.13
CA ALA A 43 19.25 -6.78 5.86
C ALA A 43 19.43 -7.97 4.92
N ASP A 44 18.69 -8.01 3.80
CA ASP A 44 18.81 -9.05 2.77
C ASP A 44 20.21 -9.12 2.17
N LEU A 45 20.85 -7.96 1.94
CA LEU A 45 22.21 -7.90 1.42
C LEU A 45 23.27 -8.31 2.45
N LYS A 46 22.99 -8.14 3.74
CA LYS A 46 23.85 -8.59 4.83
C LYS A 46 23.70 -10.10 5.07
N ALA A 47 22.47 -10.61 4.96
CA ALA A 47 22.14 -12.02 5.12
C ALA A 47 22.46 -12.88 3.88
N ALA A 48 22.64 -12.26 2.70
CA ALA A 48 23.02 -12.98 1.49
C ALA A 48 24.53 -13.31 1.50
N ASP A 49 24.86 -14.59 1.42
CA ASP A 49 26.25 -15.06 1.47
C ASP A 49 26.94 -14.94 0.10
N THR A 50 26.19 -15.10 -0.99
CA THR A 50 26.77 -15.11 -2.34
C THR A 50 26.54 -13.80 -3.14
N LYS A 51 27.48 -13.48 -4.06
CA LYS A 51 27.29 -12.39 -5.03
C LYS A 51 26.01 -12.57 -5.87
N LYS A 52 25.63 -13.82 -6.14
CA LYS A 52 24.43 -14.18 -6.92
C LYS A 52 23.14 -13.80 -6.17
N GLU A 53 23.06 -14.11 -4.89
CA GLU A 53 21.91 -13.74 -4.03
C GLU A 53 21.83 -12.25 -3.79
N LYS A 54 22.97 -11.58 -3.55
CA LYS A 54 23.01 -10.11 -3.48
C LYS A 54 22.49 -9.47 -4.77
N LYS A 55 22.81 -10.03 -5.94
CA LYS A 55 22.29 -9.57 -7.24
C LYS A 55 20.78 -9.84 -7.38
N LYS A 56 20.28 -10.98 -6.90
CA LYS A 56 18.84 -11.29 -6.87
C LYS A 56 18.08 -10.31 -5.95
N ALA A 57 18.56 -10.06 -4.74
CA ALA A 57 17.97 -9.11 -3.79
C ALA A 57 17.91 -7.68 -4.35
N LYS A 58 19.01 -7.19 -4.95
CA LYS A 58 19.01 -5.88 -5.65
C LYS A 58 18.02 -5.83 -6.80
N LYS A 59 17.91 -6.91 -7.59
CA LYS A 59 16.98 -6.99 -8.73
C LYS A 59 15.52 -7.01 -8.26
N LYS A 60 15.21 -7.72 -7.17
CA LYS A 60 13.88 -7.78 -6.54
C LYS A 60 13.46 -6.38 -6.06
N TYR A 61 14.28 -5.75 -5.22
CA TYR A 61 14.02 -4.38 -4.75
C TYR A 61 13.86 -3.36 -5.89
N LYS A 62 14.68 -3.44 -6.96
CA LYS A 62 14.55 -2.53 -8.10
C LYS A 62 13.21 -2.70 -8.83
N LYS A 63 12.71 -3.94 -8.96
CA LYS A 63 11.41 -4.23 -9.57
C LYS A 63 10.25 -3.68 -8.73
N GLU A 64 10.22 -4.01 -7.44
CA GLU A 64 9.18 -3.58 -6.49
C GLU A 64 9.14 -2.04 -6.42
N ARG A 65 10.30 -1.38 -6.32
CA ARG A 65 10.37 0.07 -6.33
C ARG A 65 9.87 0.70 -7.64
N LYS A 66 10.08 0.04 -8.78
CA LYS A 66 9.56 0.52 -10.08
C LYS A 66 8.04 0.37 -10.14
N GLN A 67 7.50 -0.70 -9.58
CA GLN A 67 6.06 -0.96 -9.51
C GLN A 67 5.36 0.05 -8.57
N ALA A 68 5.85 0.23 -7.35
CA ALA A 68 5.31 1.23 -6.42
C ALA A 68 5.30 2.66 -7.02
N ARG A 69 6.31 3.01 -7.82
CA ARG A 69 6.33 4.28 -8.57
C ARG A 69 5.23 4.38 -9.63
N LYS A 70 4.93 3.28 -10.33
CA LYS A 70 3.84 3.25 -11.32
C LYS A 70 2.49 3.38 -10.65
N GLU A 71 2.26 2.66 -9.56
CA GLU A 71 1.02 2.72 -8.77
C GLU A 71 0.77 4.13 -8.23
N VAL A 72 1.79 4.78 -7.63
CA VAL A 72 1.67 6.18 -7.19
C VAL A 72 1.38 7.13 -8.37
N LYS A 73 1.97 6.89 -9.55
CA LYS A 73 1.71 7.71 -10.74
C LYS A 73 0.27 7.53 -11.24
N GLN A 74 -0.25 6.30 -11.23
CA GLN A 74 -1.64 6.00 -11.61
C GLN A 74 -2.62 6.60 -10.61
N GLN A 75 -2.40 6.42 -9.30
CA GLN A 75 -3.22 7.04 -8.26
C GLN A 75 -3.26 8.57 -8.37
N ARG A 76 -2.14 9.21 -8.73
CA ARG A 76 -2.11 10.67 -8.96
C ARG A 76 -2.94 11.08 -10.17
N LYS A 77 -2.92 10.30 -11.25
CA LYS A 77 -3.74 10.58 -12.44
C LYS A 77 -5.23 10.42 -12.14
N ALA A 78 -5.63 9.31 -11.53
CA ALA A 78 -7.02 9.06 -11.14
C ALA A 78 -7.57 10.15 -10.21
N LYS A 79 -6.76 10.65 -9.26
CA LYS A 79 -7.14 11.77 -8.39
C LYS A 79 -7.31 13.10 -9.13
N VAL A 80 -6.58 13.31 -10.23
CA VAL A 80 -6.72 14.52 -11.05
C VAL A 80 -7.96 14.41 -11.93
N GLU A 81 -8.26 13.23 -12.46
CA GLU A 81 -9.47 13.00 -13.26
C GLU A 81 -10.74 13.12 -12.40
N ALA A 82 -10.79 12.50 -11.21
CA ALA A 82 -11.91 12.66 -10.28
C ALA A 82 -12.15 14.14 -9.92
N LYS A 83 -11.09 14.88 -9.57
CA LYS A 83 -11.19 16.32 -9.29
C LYS A 83 -11.69 17.16 -10.47
N LYS A 84 -11.43 16.74 -11.71
CA LYS A 84 -11.91 17.45 -12.90
C LYS A 84 -13.39 17.19 -13.14
N GLN A 85 -13.88 15.99 -12.84
CA GLN A 85 -15.31 15.66 -12.91
C GLN A 85 -16.09 16.44 -11.84
N ASP A 86 -15.60 16.44 -10.59
CA ASP A 86 -16.23 17.20 -9.51
C ASP A 86 -16.38 18.70 -9.87
N MET A 87 -15.36 19.33 -10.47
CA MET A 87 -15.46 20.74 -10.86
C MET A 87 -16.36 21.01 -12.07
N MET A 88 -16.57 20.02 -12.96
CA MET A 88 -17.51 20.16 -14.09
C MET A 88 -18.96 19.99 -13.65
N GLU A 89 -19.21 19.09 -12.70
CA GLU A 89 -20.53 18.91 -12.10
C GLU A 89 -20.93 20.13 -11.27
N ASP A 90 -20.02 20.67 -10.44
CA ASP A 90 -20.28 21.91 -9.68
C ASP A 90 -20.54 23.12 -10.60
N ASP A 91 -19.76 23.32 -11.68
CA ASP A 91 -20.01 24.42 -12.64
C ASP A 91 -21.34 24.23 -13.39
N SER A 92 -21.76 22.98 -13.65
CA SER A 92 -23.06 22.70 -14.29
C SER A 92 -24.25 22.93 -13.36
N ILE A 93 -24.09 22.74 -12.04
CA ILE A 93 -25.14 22.99 -11.04
C ILE A 93 -25.38 24.49 -10.82
N VAL A 94 -24.38 25.34 -11.04
CA VAL A 94 -24.50 26.81 -10.85
C VAL A 94 -25.12 27.52 -12.08
N HIS A 95 -25.22 26.83 -13.22
CA HIS A 95 -25.72 27.40 -14.48
C HIS A 95 -27.09 26.85 -14.95
N GLU A 96 -27.76 26.01 -14.15
CA GLU A 96 -29.21 25.72 -14.23
C GLU A 96 -30.01 26.58 -13.24
#